data_AF-A0A969JLH4-F1
#
_entry.id   AF-A0A969JLH4-F1
#
_cell.length_a   1.000
_cell.length_b   1.000
_cell.length_c   1.000
_cell.angle_alpha   90.00
_cell.angle_beta   90.00
_cell.angle_gamma   90.00
#
_symmetry.space_group_name_H-M   'P 1'
#
loop_
_entity.id
_entity.type
_entity.pdbx_description
1 polymer ?
#
loop_
_entity_poly.entity_id
_entity_poly.type
_entity_poly.pdbx_seq_one_letter_code
_entity_poly.pdbx_strand_id
1 'polypeptide(L)'
;MNSSKNFQFGLLYLIHLLTHADGSMDDHEISAINDIRARESISDEVFEEFKSEIEGKKEKVVYDRGIELIKDCSDEERLRAFVHLYKLSEVDGRVHVKEVRLLLYSVKMAGLEFNDVVKASQA
;
A
#
# COMPACT_ATOMS: atom_id res chain seq x y z
N MET A 1 16.40 -6.43 3.34
CA MET A 1 16.80 -5.00 3.37
C MET A 1 16.00 -4.35 4.48
N ASN A 2 16.59 -3.47 5.29
CA ASN A 2 15.85 -2.81 6.35
C ASN A 2 15.05 -1.66 5.73
N SER A 3 13.73 -1.79 5.65
CA SER A 3 12.86 -0.79 5.02
C SER A 3 12.62 0.37 5.99
N SER A 4 12.58 1.61 5.48
CA SER A 4 12.38 2.78 6.36
C SER A 4 11.01 2.75 7.03
N LYS A 5 10.88 3.37 8.21
CA LYS A 5 9.59 3.51 8.91
C LYS A 5 8.56 4.21 7.99
N ASN A 6 8.99 5.20 7.21
CA ASN A 6 8.14 5.86 6.22
C ASN A 6 7.61 4.89 5.15
N PHE A 7 8.46 4.02 4.61
CA PHE A 7 8.02 3.00 3.64
C PHE A 7 7.00 2.05 4.27
N GLN A 8 7.30 1.53 5.47
CA GLN A 8 6.42 0.55 6.13
C GLN A 8 5.05 1.16 6.43
N PHE A 9 5.00 2.37 7.01
CA PHE A 9 3.74 3.06 7.27
C PHE A 9 3.05 3.44 5.97
N GLY A 10 3.75 4.07 5.03
CA GLY A 10 3.18 4.48 3.75
C GLY A 10 2.53 3.31 3.00
N LEU A 11 3.19 2.15 2.99
CA LEU A 11 2.68 0.93 2.40
C LEU A 11 1.41 0.44 3.11
N LEU A 12 1.41 0.37 4.45
CA LEU A 12 0.24 -0.08 5.23
C LEU A 12 -0.99 0.82 4.99
N TYR A 13 -0.81 2.16 4.93
CA TYR A 13 -1.91 3.09 4.66
C TYR A 13 -2.51 2.88 3.28
N LEU A 14 -1.67 2.70 2.26
CA LEU A 14 -2.14 2.52 0.89
C LEU A 14 -2.76 1.14 0.68
N ILE A 15 -2.23 0.08 1.31
CA ILE A 15 -2.84 -1.26 1.28
C ILE A 15 -4.22 -1.22 1.93
N HIS A 16 -4.34 -0.60 3.11
CA HIS A 16 -5.63 -0.47 3.77
C HIS A 16 -6.66 0.22 2.88
N LEU A 17 -6.30 1.28 2.16
CA LEU A 17 -7.24 1.92 1.22
C LEU A 17 -7.58 1.07 0.00
N LEU A 18 -6.65 0.21 -0.42
CA LEU A 18 -6.84 -0.68 -1.56
C LEU A 18 -7.77 -1.85 -1.19
N THR A 19 -7.65 -2.39 0.02
CA THR A 19 -8.44 -3.54 0.46
C THR A 19 -9.77 -3.11 1.08
N HIS A 20 -9.81 -2.02 1.85
CA HIS A 20 -10.97 -1.66 2.68
C HIS A 20 -12.06 -0.85 1.94
N ALA A 21 -12.63 -1.41 0.88
CA ALA A 21 -13.60 -0.72 0.02
C ALA A 21 -15.03 -0.61 0.60
N ASP A 22 -15.38 -1.36 1.65
CA ASP A 22 -16.74 -1.39 2.22
C ASP A 22 -16.87 -1.27 3.75
N GLY A 23 -15.76 -1.19 4.49
CA GLY A 23 -15.74 -1.05 5.95
C GLY A 23 -15.66 -2.35 6.74
N SER A 24 -15.46 -3.49 6.08
CA SER A 24 -15.07 -4.75 6.73
C SER A 24 -13.84 -5.36 6.05
N MET A 25 -12.87 -5.83 6.85
CA MET A 25 -11.72 -6.59 6.37
C MET A 25 -12.15 -8.05 6.31
N ASP A 26 -12.17 -8.64 5.12
CA ASP A 26 -12.35 -10.08 5.00
C ASP A 26 -11.05 -10.85 5.32
N ASP A 27 -11.15 -12.17 5.50
CA ASP A 27 -10.01 -13.01 5.85
C ASP A 27 -8.93 -13.03 4.76
N HIS A 28 -9.28 -12.75 3.51
CA HIS A 28 -8.37 -12.72 2.38
C HIS A 28 -7.53 -11.43 2.39
N GLU A 29 -8.13 -10.29 2.70
CA GLU A 29 -7.44 -9.01 2.90
C GLU A 29 -6.43 -9.09 4.05
N ILE A 30 -6.84 -9.70 5.17
CA ILE A 30 -5.97 -9.89 6.33
C ILE A 30 -4.78 -10.79 5.97
N SER A 31 -5.03 -11.88 5.23
CA SER A 31 -3.97 -12.77 4.75
C SER A 31 -2.97 -12.01 3.86
N ALA A 32 -3.47 -11.22 2.91
CA ALA A 32 -2.63 -10.48 1.98
C ALA A 32 -1.77 -9.40 2.68
N ILE A 33 -2.33 -8.71 3.66
CA ILE A 33 -1.59 -7.77 4.51
C ILE A 33 -0.48 -8.51 5.29
N ASN A 34 -0.79 -9.66 5.89
CA ASN A 34 0.19 -10.44 6.65
C ASN A 34 1.34 -10.95 5.77
N ASP A 35 1.05 -11.38 4.55
CA ASP A 35 2.08 -11.79 3.59
C ASP A 35 3.04 -10.64 3.24
N ILE A 36 2.51 -9.43 3.01
CA ILE A 36 3.32 -8.26 2.72
C ILE A 36 4.14 -7.85 3.94
N ARG A 37 3.54 -7.88 5.14
CA ARG A 37 4.25 -7.61 6.40
C ARG A 37 5.44 -8.54 6.58
N ALA A 38 5.27 -9.83 6.30
CA ALA A 38 6.35 -10.80 6.35
C ALA A 38 7.46 -10.50 5.32
N ARG A 39 7.10 -10.17 4.07
CA ARG A 39 8.07 -9.85 3.01
C ARG A 39 8.88 -8.59 3.30
N GLU A 40 8.22 -7.57 3.85
CA GLU A 40 8.81 -6.25 4.12
C GLU A 40 9.32 -6.10 5.56
N SER A 41 9.35 -7.20 6.33
CA SER A 41 9.82 -7.23 7.72
C SER A 41 9.15 -6.16 8.61
N ILE A 42 7.84 -5.99 8.43
CA ILE A 42 7.02 -5.06 9.23
C ILE A 42 6.70 -5.74 10.57
N SER A 43 7.21 -5.16 11.67
CA SER A 43 6.96 -5.71 13.00
C SER A 43 5.51 -5.58 13.43
N ASP A 44 5.10 -6.38 14.43
CA ASP A 44 3.80 -6.21 15.09
C ASP A 44 3.66 -4.83 15.70
N GLU A 45 4.71 -4.28 16.32
CA GLU A 45 4.71 -2.94 16.90
C GLU A 45 4.34 -1.86 15.88
N VAL A 46 4.96 -1.88 14.70
CA VAL A 46 4.67 -0.94 13.60
C VAL A 46 3.21 -1.10 13.12
N PHE A 47 2.73 -2.35 13.06
CA PHE A 47 1.37 -2.62 12.60
C PHE A 47 0.31 -2.20 13.62
N GLU A 48 0.55 -2.40 14.92
CA GLU A 48 -0.34 -1.92 15.98
C GLU A 48 -0.37 -0.38 16.03
N GLU A 49 0.78 0.29 15.89
CA GLU A 49 0.87 1.75 15.79
C GLU A 49 0.06 2.25 14.58
N PHE A 50 0.22 1.61 13.42
CA PHE A 50 -0.59 1.89 12.23
C PHE A 50 -2.10 1.77 12.49
N LYS A 51 -2.56 0.67 13.10
CA LYS A 51 -3.99 0.46 13.40
C LYS A 51 -4.56 1.55 14.30
N SER A 52 -3.82 1.93 15.34
CA SER A 52 -4.21 3.04 16.22
C SER A 52 -4.25 4.36 15.47
N GLU A 53 -3.32 4.58 14.54
CA GLU A 53 -3.30 5.79 13.74
C GLU A 53 -4.48 5.92 12.80
N ILE A 54 -4.98 4.86 12.17
CA ILE A 54 -6.09 4.96 11.22
C ILE A 54 -7.47 4.96 11.87
N GLU A 55 -7.56 4.63 13.16
CA GLU A 55 -8.82 4.53 13.89
C GLU A 55 -9.61 5.86 13.86
N GLY A 56 -10.85 5.80 13.37
CA GLY A 56 -11.73 6.97 13.26
C GLY A 56 -11.32 8.00 12.20
N LYS A 57 -10.24 7.77 11.44
CA LYS A 57 -9.82 8.68 10.35
C LYS A 57 -10.62 8.42 9.08
N LYS A 58 -10.88 9.50 8.32
CA LYS A 58 -11.52 9.40 7.01
C LYS A 58 -10.52 8.89 5.97
N GLU A 59 -11.01 8.15 4.97
CA GLU A 59 -10.20 7.63 3.85
C GLU A 59 -9.25 8.66 3.24
N LYS A 60 -9.73 9.89 3.00
CA LYS A 60 -8.88 10.97 2.46
C LYS A 60 -7.67 11.28 3.34
N VAL A 61 -7.84 11.31 4.66
CA VAL A 61 -6.74 11.58 5.60
C VAL A 61 -5.73 10.44 5.60
N VAL A 62 -6.23 9.20 5.54
CA VAL A 62 -5.37 8.01 5.39
C VAL A 62 -4.61 8.09 4.05
N TYR A 63 -5.29 8.48 2.97
CA TYR A 63 -4.66 8.60 1.64
C TYR A 63 -3.55 9.63 1.62
N ASP A 64 -3.86 10.85 2.05
CA ASP A 64 -2.92 11.96 2.04
C ASP A 64 -1.67 11.62 2.87
N ARG A 65 -1.86 10.96 4.03
CA ARG A 65 -0.78 10.52 4.89
C ARG A 65 0.07 9.41 4.26
N GLY A 66 -0.56 8.40 3.66
CA GLY A 66 0.16 7.32 2.98
C GLY A 66 1.05 7.84 1.84
N ILE A 67 0.51 8.75 1.03
CA ILE A 67 1.26 9.37 -0.07
C ILE A 67 2.40 10.27 0.42
N GLU A 68 2.18 11.05 1.48
CA GLU A 68 3.23 11.88 2.09
C GLU A 68 4.42 11.02 2.52
N LEU A 69 4.15 9.93 3.26
CA LEU A 69 5.20 9.01 3.72
C LEU A 69 5.95 8.36 2.56
N ILE A 70 5.24 7.90 1.52
CA ILE A 70 5.87 7.28 0.35
C ILE A 70 6.70 8.28 -0.45
N LYS A 71 6.28 9.54 -0.57
CA LYS A 71 7.05 10.58 -1.28
C LYS A 71 8.43 10.84 -0.67
N ASP A 72 8.54 10.67 0.64
CA ASP A 72 9.80 10.84 1.38
C ASP A 72 10.70 9.59 1.33
N CYS A 73 10.27 8.51 0.67
CA CYS A 73 11.07 7.31 0.47
C CYS A 73 11.99 7.41 -0.75
N SER A 74 13.01 6.54 -0.77
CA SER A 74 13.86 6.36 -1.95
C SER A 74 13.07 5.87 -3.17
N ASP A 75 13.59 6.10 -4.38
CA ASP A 75 12.97 5.64 -5.64
C ASP A 75 12.69 4.13 -5.62
N GLU A 76 13.61 3.36 -5.05
CA GLU A 76 13.51 1.91 -4.93
C GLU A 76 12.39 1.48 -3.97
N GLU A 77 12.29 2.14 -2.81
CA GLU A 77 11.20 1.93 -1.85
C GLU A 77 9.85 2.35 -2.44
N ARG A 78 9.78 3.51 -3.10
CA ARG A 78 8.57 3.96 -3.81
C ARG A 78 8.13 2.90 -4.81
N LEU A 79 9.03 2.46 -5.68
CA LEU A 79 8.74 1.44 -6.69
C LEU A 79 8.25 0.13 -6.04
N ARG A 80 8.94 -0.37 -5.01
CA ARG A 80 8.51 -1.57 -4.27
C ARG A 80 7.10 -1.43 -3.70
N ALA A 81 6.77 -0.29 -3.09
CA ALA A 81 5.45 -0.08 -2.51
C ALA A 81 4.35 -0.23 -3.57
N PHE A 82 4.56 0.37 -4.75
CA PHE A 82 3.59 0.27 -5.86
C PHE A 82 3.57 -1.09 -6.53
N VAL A 83 4.67 -1.85 -6.52
CA VAL A 83 4.66 -3.26 -6.97
C VAL A 83 3.76 -4.11 -6.08
N HIS A 84 3.80 -3.92 -4.76
CA HIS A 84 2.90 -4.63 -3.84
C HIS A 84 1.44 -4.25 -4.08
N LEU A 85 1.13 -2.96 -4.21
CA LEU A 85 -0.24 -2.49 -4.49
C LEU A 85 -0.75 -3.01 -5.83
N TYR A 86 0.10 -3.04 -6.86
CA TYR A 86 -0.25 -3.62 -8.16
C TYR A 86 -0.57 -5.11 -8.04
N LYS A 87 0.32 -5.89 -7.39
CA LYS A 87 0.11 -7.34 -7.20
C LYS A 87 -1.16 -7.63 -6.42
N LEU A 88 -1.46 -6.86 -5.36
CA LEU A 88 -2.71 -6.98 -4.61
C LEU A 88 -3.94 -6.74 -5.49
N SER A 89 -3.89 -5.73 -6.36
CA SER A 89 -5.00 -5.42 -7.27
C SER A 89 -5.27 -6.54 -8.30
N GLU A 90 -4.31 -7.43 -8.56
CA GLU A 90 -4.48 -8.55 -9.50
C GLU A 90 -5.13 -9.80 -8.87
N VAL A 91 -5.13 -9.94 -7.54
CA VAL A 91 -5.39 -11.23 -6.87
C VAL A 91 -6.80 -11.78 -7.10
N ASP A 92 -7.80 -10.95 -7.45
CA ASP A 92 -9.19 -11.42 -7.53
C ASP A 92 -9.82 -11.40 -8.93
N GLY A 93 -9.02 -11.17 -9.99
CA GLY A 93 -9.49 -11.17 -11.39
C GLY A 93 -10.56 -10.12 -11.73
N ARG A 94 -10.99 -9.33 -10.75
CA ARG A 94 -11.94 -8.22 -10.83
C ARG A 94 -11.34 -7.03 -10.09
N VAL A 95 -10.40 -6.36 -10.74
CA VAL A 95 -9.88 -5.10 -10.19
C VAL A 95 -11.02 -4.09 -10.13
N HIS A 96 -11.40 -3.63 -8.94
CA HIS A 96 -12.43 -2.62 -8.82
C HIS A 96 -11.91 -1.32 -9.45
N VAL A 97 -12.75 -0.61 -10.19
CA VAL A 97 -12.38 0.68 -10.83
C VAL A 97 -11.85 1.70 -9.79
N LYS A 98 -12.29 1.60 -8.53
CA LYS A 98 -11.78 2.41 -7.41
C LYS A 98 -10.30 2.08 -7.10
N GLU A 99 -9.93 0.81 -7.08
CA GLU A 99 -8.56 0.33 -6.83
C GLU A 99 -7.61 0.72 -7.96
N VAL A 100 -8.03 0.52 -9.22
CA VAL A 100 -7.27 0.97 -10.41
C VAL A 100 -7.03 2.48 -10.34
N ARG A 101 -8.06 3.24 -9.99
CA ARG A 101 -7.99 4.70 -9.89
C ARG A 101 -7.05 5.11 -8.75
N LEU A 102 -7.18 4.51 -7.58
CA LEU A 102 -6.29 4.74 -6.44
C LEU A 102 -4.84 4.47 -6.84
N LEU A 103 -4.57 3.32 -7.47
CA LEU A 103 -3.24 2.91 -7.90
C LEU A 103 -2.64 3.92 -8.89
N LEU A 104 -3.35 4.25 -9.98
CA LEU A 104 -2.87 5.19 -11.00
C LEU A 104 -2.61 6.59 -10.44
N TYR A 105 -3.50 7.11 -9.58
CA TYR A 105 -3.27 8.41 -8.95
C TYR A 105 -2.08 8.37 -8.00
N SER A 106 -1.94 7.30 -7.21
CA SER A 106 -0.86 7.18 -6.23
C SER A 106 0.50 7.06 -6.90
N VAL A 107 0.61 6.26 -7.97
CA VAL A 107 1.84 6.15 -8.80
C VAL A 107 2.26 7.51 -9.32
N LYS A 108 1.31 8.26 -9.92
CA LYS A 108 1.57 9.62 -10.41
C LYS A 108 1.99 10.57 -9.29
N MET A 109 1.31 10.52 -8.15
CA MET A 109 1.60 11.39 -7.01
C MET A 109 2.95 11.08 -6.37
N ALA A 110 3.40 9.83 -6.40
CA ALA A 110 4.73 9.43 -5.95
C ALA A 110 5.84 9.74 -6.97
N GLY A 111 5.52 10.27 -8.15
CA GLY A 111 6.50 10.63 -9.18
C GLY A 111 7.08 9.42 -9.92
N LEU A 112 6.31 8.34 -10.05
CA LEU A 112 6.70 7.13 -10.79
C LEU A 112 5.94 7.01 -12.11
N GLU A 113 6.53 6.28 -13.06
CA GLU A 113 5.86 5.84 -14.28
C GLU A 113 5.18 4.49 -14.05
N PHE A 114 3.92 4.36 -14.45
CA PHE A 114 3.15 3.12 -14.23
C PHE A 114 3.80 1.90 -14.91
N ASN A 115 4.39 2.09 -16.09
CA ASN A 115 5.07 1.01 -16.80
C ASN A 115 6.28 0.45 -16.05
N ASP A 116 6.94 1.26 -15.22
CA ASP A 116 8.07 0.79 -14.43
C ASP A 116 7.60 -0.11 -13.28
N VAL A 117 6.44 0.19 -12.70
CA VAL A 117 5.77 -0.67 -11.71
C VAL A 117 5.41 -2.02 -12.33
N VAL A 118 4.81 -2.03 -13.52
CA VAL A 118 4.43 -3.27 -14.22
C VAL A 118 5.65 -4.11 -14.59
N LYS A 119 6.73 -3.50 -15.10
CA LYS A 119 7.97 -4.23 -15.41
C LYS A 119 8.59 -4.84 -14.15
N ALA A 120 8.64 -4.07 -13.06
CA ALA A 120 9.23 -4.52 -11.80
C ALA A 120 8.40 -5.60 -11.10
N SER A 121 7.08 -5.68 -11.36
CA SER A 121 6.23 -6.72 -10.77
C SER A 121 6.45 -8.10 -11.40
N GLN A 122 6.93 -8.15 -12.64
CA GLN A 122 7.19 -9.35 -13.44
C GLN A 122 8.62 -9.92 -13.28
N ALA A 123 9.51 -9.16 -12.65
CA ALA A 123 10.88 -9.56 -12.33
C ALA A 123 10.94 -10.38 -11.03
#